data_AF-O95084-F1
#
_entry.id   AF-O95084-F1
#
_cell.length_a   1.000
_cell.length_b   1.000
_cell.length_c   1.000
_cell.angle_alpha   90.00
_cell.angle_beta   90.00
_cell.angle_gamma   90.00
#
_symmetry.space_group_name_H-M   'P 1'
#
loop_
_entity.id
_entity.type
_entity.pdbx_description
1 polymer ?
#
loop_
_entity_poly.entity_id
_entity_poly.type
_entity_poly.pdbx_seq_one_letter_code
_entity_poly.pdbx_strand_id
1 'polypeptide(L)'
;MAGIPGLLFLLFFLLCAVGQVSPYSAPWKPTWPAYRLPVVLPQSTLNLAKPDFGAEAKLEVSSSCGPQCHKGTPLPTYEEAKQYLSYETLYANGSRTETQVGIYILSSSGDGAQHRDSGSSGKSRRKRQIYGYDSRFSIFGKDFLLNYPFSTSVKLSTGCTGTLVAEKHVLTAAHCIHDGKTYVKGTQKLRVGFLKPKFKDGGRGANDSTSAMPEQMKFQWIRVKRTHVPKGWIKGNANDIGMDYDYALLELKKPHKRKFMKIGVSPPAKQLPGGRIHFSGYDNDRPGNLVYRFCDVKDETYDLLYQQCDAQPGASGSGVYVRMWKRQQQKWERKIIGIFSGHQWVDMNGSPQDFNVAVRITPLKYAQICYWIKGNYLDCREG
;
A
#
# COMPACT_ATOMS: atom_id res chain seq x y z
N MET A 1 -44.00 62.28 -37.39
CA MET A 1 -43.48 62.26 -36.00
C MET A 1 -43.80 60.89 -35.42
N ALA A 2 -42.90 59.93 -35.59
CA ALA A 2 -41.78 59.62 -34.70
C ALA A 2 -42.27 58.98 -33.39
N GLY A 3 -42.08 57.66 -33.26
CA GLY A 3 -42.52 56.93 -32.06
C GLY A 3 -42.33 55.41 -32.08
N ILE A 4 -41.06 54.98 -32.01
CA ILE A 4 -40.59 53.76 -31.30
C ILE A 4 -40.82 52.37 -31.98
N PRO A 5 -39.77 51.82 -32.63
CA PRO A 5 -39.54 50.38 -32.70
C PRO A 5 -38.28 50.04 -31.88
N GLY A 6 -38.30 50.30 -30.56
CA GLY A 6 -37.13 50.12 -29.69
C GLY A 6 -37.14 48.85 -28.84
N LEU A 7 -38.30 48.21 -28.65
CA LEU A 7 -38.43 47.14 -27.64
C LEU A 7 -38.12 45.73 -28.14
N LEU A 8 -38.21 45.48 -29.46
CA LEU A 8 -37.97 44.15 -30.02
C LEU A 8 -36.48 43.84 -30.25
N PHE A 9 -35.63 44.87 -30.39
CA PHE A 9 -34.17 44.69 -30.48
C PHE A 9 -33.51 44.42 -29.12
N LEU A 10 -34.11 44.85 -28.01
CA LEU A 10 -33.61 44.57 -26.66
C LEU A 10 -33.83 43.12 -26.21
N LEU A 11 -34.87 42.44 -26.70
CA LEU A 11 -35.06 41.00 -26.43
C LEU A 11 -34.10 40.11 -27.23
N PHE A 12 -33.70 40.52 -28.44
CA PHE A 12 -32.74 39.75 -29.24
C PHE A 12 -31.30 39.89 -28.72
N PHE A 13 -30.94 41.05 -28.15
CA PHE A 13 -29.63 41.23 -27.50
C PHE A 13 -29.53 40.54 -26.13
N LEU A 14 -30.65 40.32 -25.41
CA LEU A 14 -30.63 39.52 -24.18
C LEU A 14 -30.54 38.01 -24.44
N LEU A 15 -31.02 37.53 -25.59
CA LEU A 15 -30.93 36.11 -25.97
C LEU A 15 -29.57 35.74 -26.59
N CYS A 16 -28.84 36.70 -27.16
CA CYS A 16 -27.47 36.49 -27.65
C CYS A 16 -26.37 36.74 -26.61
N ALA A 17 -26.70 37.29 -25.43
CA ALA A 17 -25.78 37.38 -24.28
C ALA A 17 -25.69 36.09 -23.45
N VAL A 18 -26.41 35.03 -23.84
CA VAL A 18 -26.24 33.64 -23.34
C VAL A 18 -25.27 32.87 -24.25
N GLY A 19 -24.40 33.59 -24.96
CA GLY A 19 -23.28 33.04 -25.71
C GLY A 19 -22.02 32.98 -24.82
N GLN A 20 -21.48 31.77 -24.66
CA GLN A 20 -20.18 31.49 -24.04
C GLN A 20 -20.08 31.54 -22.50
N VAL A 21 -20.98 30.85 -21.80
CA VAL A 21 -20.51 30.10 -20.63
C VAL A 21 -19.78 28.87 -21.18
N SER A 22 -18.48 29.05 -21.45
CA SER A 22 -17.56 27.92 -21.54
C SER A 22 -17.87 27.02 -20.34
N PRO A 23 -18.09 25.70 -20.49
CA PRO A 23 -18.26 24.87 -19.34
C PRO A 23 -16.93 24.99 -18.59
N TYR A 24 -16.92 25.77 -17.51
CA TYR A 24 -15.90 25.66 -16.50
C TYR A 24 -15.84 24.19 -16.21
N SER A 25 -14.84 23.51 -16.76
CA SER A 25 -14.60 22.10 -16.59
C SER A 25 -14.55 21.91 -15.08
N ALA A 26 -15.65 21.43 -14.49
CA ALA A 26 -15.75 21.24 -13.06
C ALA A 26 -14.47 20.51 -12.66
N PRO A 27 -13.64 21.05 -11.75
CA PRO A 27 -12.29 20.54 -11.53
C PRO A 27 -12.41 19.03 -11.32
N TRP A 28 -11.90 18.26 -12.29
CA TRP A 28 -12.15 16.83 -12.37
C TRP A 28 -11.62 16.19 -11.09
N LYS A 29 -12.52 15.87 -10.15
CA LYS A 29 -12.15 15.20 -8.91
C LYS A 29 -11.58 13.84 -9.32
N PRO A 30 -10.33 13.49 -8.95
CA PRO A 30 -9.79 12.17 -9.23
C PRO A 30 -10.69 11.13 -8.56
N THR A 31 -11.33 10.29 -9.36
CA THR A 31 -12.36 9.35 -8.90
C THR A 31 -11.83 7.92 -8.85
N TRP A 32 -12.22 7.16 -7.84
CA TRP A 32 -11.89 5.74 -7.77
C TRP A 32 -12.40 5.00 -9.02
N PRO A 33 -11.51 4.34 -9.79
CA PRO A 33 -11.94 3.45 -10.87
C PRO A 33 -12.66 2.23 -10.31
N ALA A 34 -13.58 1.68 -11.07
CA ALA A 34 -14.25 0.42 -10.76
C ALA A 34 -13.57 -0.70 -11.55
N TYR A 35 -13.11 -1.74 -10.85
CA TYR A 35 -12.50 -2.91 -11.48
C TYR A 35 -13.40 -4.12 -11.35
N ARG A 36 -13.53 -4.90 -12.42
CA ARG A 36 -14.05 -6.26 -12.35
C ARG A 36 -12.96 -7.16 -11.76
N LEU A 37 -13.27 -7.78 -10.64
CA LEU A 37 -12.28 -8.57 -9.90
C LEU A 37 -12.38 -10.05 -10.28
N PRO A 38 -11.25 -10.73 -10.50
CA PRO A 38 -11.22 -12.19 -10.57
C PRO A 38 -11.51 -12.78 -9.19
N VAL A 39 -11.89 -14.05 -9.17
CA VAL A 39 -12.12 -14.80 -7.94
C VAL A 39 -10.91 -15.69 -7.69
N VAL A 40 -10.22 -15.50 -6.56
CA VAL A 40 -9.10 -16.34 -6.12
C VAL A 40 -9.56 -17.14 -4.91
N LEU A 41 -9.64 -18.46 -5.04
CA LEU A 41 -10.20 -19.33 -4.00
C LEU A 41 -9.26 -20.49 -3.65
N PRO A 42 -9.14 -20.85 -2.36
CA PRO A 42 -8.51 -22.10 -1.95
C PRO A 42 -9.16 -23.32 -2.61
N GLN A 43 -8.34 -24.21 -3.16
CA GLN A 43 -8.76 -25.50 -3.70
C GLN A 43 -8.33 -26.66 -2.80
N SER A 44 -7.11 -26.59 -2.26
CA SER A 44 -6.57 -27.61 -1.35
C SER A 44 -5.65 -26.96 -0.33
N THR A 45 -5.59 -27.54 0.87
CA THR A 45 -4.66 -27.12 1.93
C THR A 45 -3.91 -28.33 2.46
N LEU A 46 -2.59 -28.28 2.38
CA LEU A 46 -1.68 -29.35 2.80
C LEU A 46 -0.90 -28.91 4.03
N ASN A 47 -0.74 -29.81 5.00
CA ASN A 47 0.17 -29.59 6.12
C ASN A 47 1.62 -29.69 5.64
N LEU A 48 2.45 -28.71 6.01
CA LEU A 48 3.88 -28.73 5.75
C LEU A 48 4.66 -29.15 7.01
N ALA A 49 5.90 -29.57 6.81
CA ALA A 49 6.86 -29.71 7.90
C ALA A 49 7.01 -28.37 8.66
N LYS A 50 7.28 -28.47 9.97
CA LYS A 50 7.55 -27.31 10.81
C LYS A 50 8.72 -26.50 10.19
N PRO A 51 8.58 -25.19 10.06
CA PRO A 51 9.62 -24.37 9.44
C PRO A 51 10.74 -24.07 10.42
N ASP A 52 11.89 -23.69 9.87
CA ASP A 52 12.97 -23.03 10.62
C ASP A 52 12.74 -21.52 10.74
N PHE A 53 13.24 -20.96 11.84
CA PHE A 53 13.18 -19.53 12.17
C PHE A 53 14.58 -18.90 12.23
N GLY A 54 15.43 -19.26 11.27
CA GLY A 54 16.84 -18.89 11.25
C GLY A 54 17.15 -17.57 10.56
N ALA A 55 16.25 -17.05 9.71
CA ALA A 55 16.53 -15.87 8.90
C ALA A 55 16.62 -14.59 9.73
N GLU A 56 17.52 -13.69 9.34
CA GLU A 56 17.55 -12.35 9.89
C GLU A 56 16.55 -11.45 9.19
N ALA A 57 16.00 -10.47 9.91
CA ALA A 57 15.06 -9.52 9.33
C ALA A 57 15.82 -8.62 8.35
N LYS A 58 15.69 -8.89 7.04
CA LYS A 58 16.21 -8.00 6.00
C LYS A 58 15.30 -6.78 5.92
N LEU A 59 15.64 -5.71 6.62
CA LEU A 59 14.85 -4.46 6.61
C LEU A 59 15.01 -3.65 5.33
N GLU A 60 15.89 -4.11 4.44
CA GLU A 60 16.10 -3.61 3.10
C GLU A 60 16.08 -4.80 2.14
N VAL A 61 15.27 -4.72 1.10
CA VAL A 61 15.31 -5.64 -0.02
C VAL A 61 15.77 -4.87 -1.24
N SER A 62 16.86 -5.35 -1.86
CA SER A 62 17.33 -4.90 -3.18
C SER A 62 16.95 -5.92 -4.24
N SER A 63 16.64 -5.43 -5.43
CA SER A 63 16.63 -6.24 -6.66
C SER A 63 17.55 -5.57 -7.68
N SER A 64 18.16 -6.37 -8.54
CA SER A 64 19.00 -5.93 -9.65
C SER A 64 18.20 -5.53 -10.90
N CYS A 65 16.88 -5.78 -10.92
CA CYS A 65 16.05 -5.61 -12.12
C CYS A 65 15.65 -4.13 -12.34
N GLY A 66 14.50 -3.63 -11.95
CA GLY A 66 14.10 -2.24 -12.24
C GLY A 66 13.15 -2.11 -13.43
N PRO A 67 12.57 -0.91 -13.68
CA PRO A 67 11.33 -0.80 -14.42
C PRO A 67 11.40 -1.39 -15.82
N GLN A 68 12.51 -1.18 -16.52
CA GLN A 68 12.68 -1.64 -17.90
C GLN A 68 12.81 -3.17 -17.97
N CYS A 69 13.61 -3.73 -17.06
CA CYS A 69 13.74 -5.18 -16.92
C CYS A 69 12.39 -5.82 -16.56
N HIS A 70 11.66 -5.29 -15.57
CA HIS A 70 10.35 -5.81 -15.18
C HIS A 70 9.28 -5.63 -16.26
N LYS A 71 9.33 -4.55 -17.06
CA LYS A 71 8.41 -4.34 -18.19
C LYS A 71 8.68 -5.31 -19.35
N GLY A 72 9.91 -5.79 -19.49
CA GLY A 72 10.31 -6.79 -20.47
C GLY A 72 9.99 -8.23 -20.05
N THR A 73 9.86 -8.48 -18.74
CA THR A 73 9.51 -9.80 -18.22
C THR A 73 8.10 -10.20 -18.69
N PRO A 74 7.93 -11.39 -19.29
CA PRO A 74 6.61 -11.86 -19.69
C PRO A 74 5.68 -11.94 -18.48
N LEU A 75 4.42 -11.54 -18.68
CA LEU A 75 3.39 -11.76 -17.67
C LEU A 75 3.27 -13.27 -17.39
N PRO A 76 3.03 -13.67 -16.13
CA PRO A 76 2.90 -15.07 -15.79
C PRO A 76 1.77 -15.72 -16.58
N THR A 77 1.98 -16.96 -16.99
CA THR A 77 0.92 -17.83 -17.49
C THR A 77 -0.14 -18.03 -16.39
N TYR A 78 -1.34 -18.46 -16.78
CA TYR A 78 -2.42 -18.73 -15.84
C TYR A 78 -2.02 -19.74 -14.74
N GLU A 79 -1.27 -20.79 -15.08
CA GLU A 79 -0.79 -21.78 -14.12
C GLU A 79 0.30 -21.22 -13.20
N GLU A 80 1.20 -20.38 -13.71
CA GLU A 80 2.18 -19.66 -12.88
C GLU A 80 1.49 -18.69 -11.92
N ALA A 81 0.48 -17.95 -12.39
CA ALA A 81 -0.30 -17.05 -11.55
C ALA A 81 -0.99 -17.80 -10.39
N LYS A 82 -1.60 -18.97 -10.66
CA LYS A 82 -2.15 -19.85 -9.61
C LYS A 82 -1.07 -20.28 -8.62
N GLN A 83 0.09 -20.67 -9.13
CA GLN A 83 1.20 -21.07 -8.30
C GLN A 83 1.74 -19.93 -7.43
N TYR A 84 1.84 -18.71 -7.96
CA TYR A 84 2.35 -17.55 -7.23
C TYR A 84 1.35 -17.00 -6.21
N LEU A 85 0.05 -17.08 -6.51
CA LEU A 85 -1.06 -16.72 -5.61
C LEU A 85 -1.46 -17.83 -4.64
N SER A 86 -0.93 -19.04 -4.80
CA SER A 86 -0.96 -20.03 -3.72
C SER A 86 -0.11 -19.49 -2.56
N TYR A 87 -0.34 -19.92 -1.32
CA TYR A 87 0.27 -19.26 -0.17
C TYR A 87 0.57 -20.20 0.99
N GLU A 88 1.58 -19.86 1.77
CA GLU A 88 1.85 -20.51 3.05
C GLU A 88 1.13 -19.77 4.18
N THR A 89 0.60 -20.54 5.14
CA THR A 89 0.07 -20.02 6.40
C THR A 89 0.89 -20.53 7.56
N LEU A 90 1.49 -19.62 8.34
CA LEU A 90 2.14 -19.93 9.61
C LEU A 90 1.18 -19.62 10.75
N TYR A 91 0.96 -20.59 11.64
CA TYR A 91 0.11 -20.44 12.81
C TYR A 91 0.91 -20.14 14.07
N ALA A 92 0.28 -19.51 15.07
CA ALA A 92 0.91 -19.15 16.33
C ALA A 92 1.43 -20.33 17.18
N ASN A 93 1.05 -21.57 16.85
CA ASN A 93 1.61 -22.79 17.47
C ASN A 93 2.88 -23.30 16.75
N GLY A 94 3.33 -22.61 15.69
CA GLY A 94 4.48 -23.01 14.85
C GLY A 94 4.16 -24.02 13.76
N SER A 95 2.91 -24.49 13.64
CA SER A 95 2.49 -25.31 12.49
C SER A 95 2.38 -24.46 11.23
N ARG A 96 2.54 -25.11 10.08
CA ARG A 96 2.57 -24.48 8.76
C ARG A 96 1.76 -25.27 7.76
N THR A 97 1.06 -24.57 6.89
CA THR A 97 0.28 -25.17 5.79
C THR A 97 0.56 -24.45 4.49
N GLU A 98 0.41 -25.15 3.39
CA GLU A 98 0.36 -24.57 2.05
C GLU A 98 -1.07 -24.67 1.53
N THR A 99 -1.61 -23.58 0.98
CA THR A 99 -2.91 -23.54 0.32
C THR A 99 -2.72 -23.29 -1.16
N GLN A 100 -3.19 -24.22 -2.00
CA GLN A 100 -3.26 -24.06 -3.44
C GLN A 100 -4.54 -23.33 -3.83
N VAL A 101 -4.47 -22.46 -4.84
CA VAL A 101 -5.60 -21.64 -5.27
C VAL A 101 -5.99 -21.86 -6.73
N GLY A 102 -7.27 -21.70 -7.01
CA GLY A 102 -7.82 -21.52 -8.36
C GLY A 102 -8.11 -20.04 -8.63
N ILE A 103 -8.05 -19.65 -9.91
CA ILE A 103 -8.39 -18.30 -10.38
C ILE A 103 -9.58 -18.42 -11.34
N TYR A 104 -10.70 -17.77 -11.04
CA TYR A 104 -11.89 -17.81 -11.89
C TYR A 104 -12.22 -16.40 -12.36
N ILE A 105 -12.29 -16.22 -13.68
CA ILE A 105 -12.68 -14.95 -14.30
C ILE A 105 -14.18 -15.01 -14.54
N LEU A 106 -14.93 -14.05 -13.99
CA LEU A 106 -16.33 -13.87 -14.32
C LEU A 106 -16.41 -13.29 -15.74
N SER A 107 -16.65 -14.15 -16.73
CA SER A 107 -16.87 -13.74 -18.12
C SER A 107 -18.18 -12.97 -18.23
N SER A 108 -18.07 -11.65 -18.32
CA SER A 108 -19.07 -10.80 -18.95
C SER A 108 -18.40 -10.15 -20.16
N SER A 109 -18.89 -10.48 -21.34
CA SER A 109 -18.44 -10.01 -22.65
C SER A 109 -18.19 -8.50 -22.67
N GLY A 110 -17.09 -8.07 -23.30
CA GLY A 110 -16.81 -6.67 -23.63
C GLY A 110 -15.86 -5.96 -22.67
N ASP A 111 -14.57 -5.96 -23.04
CA ASP A 111 -13.68 -4.79 -23.18
C ASP A 111 -12.24 -5.13 -22.80
N GLY A 112 -11.44 -5.41 -23.83
CA GLY A 112 -10.00 -5.57 -23.73
C GLY A 112 -9.34 -4.21 -23.56
N ALA A 113 -8.80 -3.94 -22.37
CA ALA A 113 -7.90 -2.82 -22.15
C ALA A 113 -6.45 -3.27 -22.37
N GLN A 114 -5.99 -3.19 -23.62
CA GLN A 114 -4.55 -3.16 -23.93
C GLN A 114 -4.02 -1.77 -23.58
N HIS A 115 -3.13 -1.67 -22.60
CA HIS A 115 -2.33 -0.46 -22.38
C HIS A 115 -0.87 -0.77 -22.73
N ARG A 116 -0.47 -0.33 -23.92
CA ARG A 116 0.94 -0.09 -24.28
C ARG A 116 1.23 1.38 -24.02
N ASP A 117 2.22 1.67 -23.20
CA ASP A 117 2.71 3.04 -23.01
C ASP A 117 4.23 3.07 -23.07
N SER A 118 4.74 3.59 -24.18
CA SER A 118 6.13 3.88 -24.47
C SER A 118 6.37 5.36 -24.14
N GLY A 119 7.24 5.67 -23.17
CA GLY A 119 7.50 7.04 -22.73
C GLY A 119 8.99 7.32 -22.54
N SER A 120 9.51 8.27 -23.33
CA SER A 120 10.91 8.64 -23.53
C SER A 120 11.55 9.39 -22.35
N SER A 121 12.85 9.14 -22.16
CA SER A 121 13.74 9.58 -21.09
C SER A 121 14.17 11.04 -21.13
N GLY A 122 14.17 11.70 -19.97
CA GLY A 122 14.85 12.97 -19.68
C GLY A 122 16.07 12.77 -18.74
N LYS A 123 17.12 13.54 -18.98
CA LYS A 123 18.47 13.44 -18.38
C LYS A 123 18.52 13.96 -16.93
N SER A 124 19.32 13.34 -16.03
CA SER A 124 20.29 14.00 -15.11
C SER A 124 20.56 13.29 -13.76
N ARG A 125 21.82 12.82 -13.57
CA ARG A 125 22.78 12.98 -12.44
C ARG A 125 22.43 12.66 -10.95
N ARG A 126 22.81 11.43 -10.54
CA ARG A 126 23.57 10.89 -9.34
C ARG A 126 23.24 11.25 -7.85
N LYS A 127 22.97 10.18 -7.07
CA LYS A 127 23.09 9.88 -5.59
C LYS A 127 22.02 10.42 -4.58
N ARG A 128 21.26 9.52 -3.90
CA ARG A 128 20.92 9.44 -2.43
C ARG A 128 19.66 8.57 -2.09
N GLN A 129 19.68 7.83 -0.96
CA GLN A 129 18.52 7.16 -0.26
C GLN A 129 17.52 8.14 0.41
N ILE A 130 17.81 9.43 0.29
CA ILE A 130 16.96 10.57 0.58
C ILE A 130 17.08 11.46 -0.66
N TYR A 131 16.04 11.58 -1.46
CA TYR A 131 16.00 12.35 -2.69
C TYR A 131 16.20 13.84 -2.39
N GLY A 132 17.46 14.28 -2.41
CA GLY A 132 17.81 15.66 -2.09
C GLY A 132 17.74 15.94 -0.59
N TYR A 133 16.80 16.79 -0.19
CA TYR A 133 16.54 17.14 1.21
C TYR A 133 15.52 16.17 1.80
N ASP A 134 15.69 15.81 3.07
CA ASP A 134 14.78 14.91 3.77
C ASP A 134 13.35 15.49 3.85
N SER A 135 12.49 14.95 2.98
CA SER A 135 11.07 15.29 2.86
C SER A 135 10.19 14.55 3.89
N ARG A 136 10.78 13.80 4.81
CA ARG A 136 10.06 13.02 5.82
C ARG A 136 9.71 13.86 7.04
N PHE A 137 8.41 13.87 7.36
CA PHE A 137 7.86 14.56 8.52
C PHE A 137 7.66 13.58 9.67
N SER A 138 8.38 13.77 10.78
CA SER A 138 8.04 13.07 12.02
C SER A 138 6.69 13.58 12.54
N ILE A 139 5.74 12.68 12.75
CA ILE A 139 4.44 13.01 13.31
C ILE A 139 4.58 13.01 14.83
N PHE A 140 4.29 14.15 15.44
CA PHE A 140 4.27 14.33 16.88
C PHE A 140 2.87 14.70 17.36
N GLY A 141 2.65 14.56 18.68
CA GLY A 141 1.37 14.86 19.31
C GLY A 141 0.37 13.72 19.20
N LYS A 142 -0.29 13.40 20.32
CA LYS A 142 -1.31 12.35 20.40
C LYS A 142 -2.47 12.58 19.43
N ASP A 143 -2.82 13.84 19.19
CA ASP A 143 -3.93 14.23 18.32
C ASP A 143 -3.66 13.94 16.84
N PHE A 144 -2.40 13.79 16.44
CA PHE A 144 -2.08 13.30 15.10
C PHE A 144 -1.84 11.79 15.11
N LEU A 145 -1.02 11.30 16.05
CA LEU A 145 -0.61 9.90 16.15
C LEU A 145 -1.78 8.92 16.36
N LEU A 146 -2.81 9.33 17.10
CA LEU A 146 -3.96 8.47 17.43
C LEU A 146 -5.14 8.65 16.48
N ASN A 147 -5.06 9.64 15.58
CA ASN A 147 -6.11 9.93 14.61
C ASN A 147 -5.82 9.33 13.24
N TYR A 148 -6.91 9.09 12.51
CA TYR A 148 -6.85 8.59 11.14
C TYR A 148 -6.31 9.69 10.21
N PRO A 149 -5.39 9.40 9.27
CA PRO A 149 -4.95 8.07 8.84
C PRO A 149 -3.76 7.50 9.61
N PHE A 150 -3.02 8.31 10.37
CA PHE A 150 -1.74 7.92 10.99
C PHE A 150 -1.87 6.77 12.00
N SER A 151 -2.97 6.70 12.73
CA SER A 151 -3.22 5.62 13.69
C SER A 151 -3.40 4.23 13.09
N THR A 152 -3.47 4.14 11.76
CA THR A 152 -3.51 2.88 11.02
C THR A 152 -2.12 2.25 10.87
N SER A 153 -1.04 3.04 10.97
CA SER A 153 0.34 2.52 10.95
C SER A 153 0.68 1.86 12.28
N VAL A 154 1.29 0.67 12.21
CA VAL A 154 1.67 -0.14 13.38
C VAL A 154 3.09 -0.66 13.22
N LYS A 155 3.77 -0.94 14.35
CA LYS A 155 5.13 -1.47 14.36
C LYS A 155 5.10 -2.99 14.52
N LEU A 156 5.87 -3.73 13.73
CA LEU A 156 6.05 -5.16 13.92
C LEU A 156 7.20 -5.40 14.89
N SER A 157 7.15 -6.48 15.67
CA SER A 157 8.24 -6.86 16.57
C SER A 157 9.53 -7.25 15.83
N THR A 158 9.46 -7.49 14.51
CA THR A 158 10.62 -7.73 13.63
C THR A 158 11.33 -6.43 13.20
N GLY A 159 10.79 -5.26 13.52
CA GLY A 159 11.35 -3.95 13.15
C GLY A 159 10.63 -3.26 12.00
N CYS A 160 9.88 -4.00 11.18
CA CYS A 160 9.09 -3.46 10.07
C CYS A 160 7.87 -2.64 10.51
N THR A 161 7.22 -2.02 9.53
CA THR A 161 5.92 -1.38 9.61
C THR A 161 4.82 -2.29 9.06
N GLY A 162 3.59 -2.11 9.55
CA GLY A 162 2.38 -2.65 8.95
C GLY A 162 1.25 -1.62 8.98
N THR A 163 0.16 -1.93 8.29
CA THR A 163 -1.02 -1.05 8.21
C THR A 163 -2.29 -1.82 8.53
N LEU A 164 -3.14 -1.26 9.39
CA LEU A 164 -4.43 -1.83 9.74
C LEU A 164 -5.39 -1.75 8.54
N VAL A 165 -5.84 -2.92 8.06
CA VAL A 165 -6.73 -3.05 6.90
C VAL A 165 -8.12 -3.62 7.23
N ALA A 166 -8.26 -4.23 8.40
CA ALA A 166 -9.54 -4.62 8.99
C ALA A 166 -9.37 -4.83 10.52
N GLU A 167 -10.46 -5.09 11.24
CA GLU A 167 -10.50 -5.15 12.72
C GLU A 167 -9.48 -6.08 13.39
N LYS A 168 -9.02 -7.10 12.65
CA LYS A 168 -8.01 -8.08 13.09
C LYS A 168 -6.88 -8.26 12.09
N HIS A 169 -6.78 -7.43 11.05
CA HIS A 169 -5.86 -7.68 9.93
C HIS A 169 -4.88 -6.53 9.73
N VAL A 170 -3.60 -6.90 9.58
CA VAL A 170 -2.48 -5.99 9.30
C VAL A 170 -1.84 -6.41 8.00
N LEU A 171 -1.75 -5.49 7.04
CA LEU A 171 -0.99 -5.66 5.81
C LEU A 171 0.46 -5.22 6.04
N THR A 172 1.42 -5.97 5.52
CA THR A 172 2.87 -5.69 5.62
C THR A 172 3.61 -6.30 4.43
N ALA A 173 4.93 -6.18 4.37
CA ALA A 173 5.76 -6.83 3.36
C ALA A 173 6.05 -8.29 3.76
N ALA A 174 6.24 -9.17 2.77
CA ALA A 174 6.53 -10.58 3.02
C ALA A 174 7.92 -10.79 3.62
N HIS A 175 8.91 -10.03 3.15
CA HIS A 175 10.29 -10.10 3.65
C HIS A 175 10.42 -9.78 5.14
N CYS A 176 9.45 -9.05 5.71
CA CYS A 176 9.40 -8.74 7.13
C CYS A 176 9.19 -9.95 8.03
N ILE A 177 8.77 -11.09 7.46
CA ILE A 177 8.47 -12.33 8.19
C ILE A 177 9.04 -13.60 7.54
N HIS A 178 9.42 -13.56 6.27
CA HIS A 178 9.96 -14.70 5.54
C HIS A 178 11.03 -14.24 4.56
N ASP A 179 12.23 -14.84 4.55
CA ASP A 179 13.32 -14.36 3.68
C ASP A 179 13.30 -14.96 2.27
N GLY A 180 12.30 -15.80 1.98
CA GLY A 180 12.13 -16.57 0.74
C GLY A 180 12.65 -18.02 0.84
N LYS A 181 13.31 -18.40 1.93
CA LYS A 181 13.70 -19.79 2.24
C LYS A 181 13.17 -20.26 3.59
N THR A 182 13.32 -19.43 4.62
CA THR A 182 12.93 -19.70 6.00
C THR A 182 12.22 -18.49 6.62
N TYR A 183 11.58 -18.70 7.78
CA TYR A 183 10.95 -17.59 8.49
C TYR A 183 11.98 -16.75 9.24
N VAL A 184 11.72 -15.44 9.30
CA VAL A 184 12.54 -14.49 10.07
C VAL A 184 12.47 -14.82 11.56
N LYS A 185 13.60 -14.69 12.26
CA LYS A 185 13.73 -14.83 13.71
C LYS A 185 12.63 -14.04 14.44
N GLY A 186 11.95 -14.70 15.39
CA GLY A 186 10.87 -14.10 16.17
C GLY A 186 9.48 -14.15 15.51
N THR A 187 9.36 -14.54 14.24
CA THR A 187 8.06 -14.63 13.55
C THR A 187 7.09 -15.60 14.23
N GLN A 188 7.59 -16.70 14.81
CA GLN A 188 6.75 -17.63 15.58
C GLN A 188 5.97 -16.94 16.72
N LYS A 189 6.57 -15.91 17.35
CA LYS A 189 5.99 -15.13 18.45
C LYS A 189 5.68 -13.70 18.02
N LEU A 190 5.43 -13.47 16.73
CA LEU A 190 5.23 -12.14 16.13
C LEU A 190 4.17 -11.33 16.88
N ARG A 191 4.47 -10.06 17.12
CA ARG A 191 3.59 -9.10 17.78
C ARG A 191 3.48 -7.83 16.94
N VAL A 192 2.31 -7.21 17.00
CA VAL A 192 2.02 -5.92 16.37
C VAL A 192 1.83 -4.88 17.48
N GLY A 193 2.62 -3.81 17.41
CA GLY A 193 2.71 -2.71 18.35
C GLY A 193 1.81 -1.56 17.96
N PHE A 194 0.94 -1.18 18.87
CA PHE A 194 -0.02 -0.10 18.75
C PHE A 194 0.41 1.06 19.64
N LEU A 195 0.68 2.22 19.04
CA LEU A 195 1.11 3.38 19.80
C LEU A 195 -0.01 3.88 20.74
N LYS A 196 0.31 4.11 22.02
CA LYS A 196 -0.61 4.63 23.04
C LYS A 196 0.08 5.65 23.95
N PRO A 197 -0.66 6.63 24.49
CA PRO A 197 -0.14 7.50 25.54
C PRO A 197 0.27 6.69 26.76
N LYS A 198 1.38 7.09 27.38
CA LYS A 198 1.76 6.59 28.71
C LYS A 198 1.03 7.45 29.75
N PHE A 199 -0.07 6.94 30.29
CA PHE A 199 -0.64 7.51 31.52
C PHE A 199 0.42 7.39 32.62
N LYS A 200 0.82 8.53 33.22
CA LYS A 200 1.53 8.52 34.50
C LYS A 200 0.51 8.04 35.53
N ASP A 201 0.72 6.85 36.08
CA ASP A 201 -0.08 6.37 37.21
C ASP A 201 0.07 7.38 38.37
N GLY A 202 -1.01 8.09 38.68
CA GLY A 202 -1.46 8.48 40.03
C GLY A 202 -0.47 8.96 41.10
N GLY A 203 0.70 9.48 40.75
CA GLY A 203 1.62 10.10 41.70
C GLY A 203 1.05 11.43 42.21
N ARG A 204 0.42 11.40 43.39
CA ARG A 204 0.13 12.58 44.21
C ARG A 204 1.42 13.40 44.38
N GLY A 205 1.55 14.52 43.67
CA GLY A 205 2.63 15.47 43.89
C GLY A 205 3.01 16.27 42.64
N ALA A 206 3.10 17.58 42.82
CA ALA A 206 3.56 18.61 41.89
C ALA A 206 2.54 19.10 40.84
N ASN A 207 1.78 20.11 41.27
CA ASN A 207 1.37 21.25 40.46
C ASN A 207 2.61 21.87 39.80
N ASP A 208 3.04 21.35 38.65
CA ASP A 208 4.02 22.04 37.82
C ASP A 208 3.57 22.02 36.36
N SER A 209 2.74 23.01 36.07
CA SER A 209 2.08 23.24 34.79
C SER A 209 3.00 23.97 33.81
N THR A 210 4.18 23.42 33.51
CA THR A 210 5.11 23.98 32.50
C THR A 210 6.19 22.96 32.13
N SER A 211 5.85 21.87 31.46
CA SER A 211 6.85 21.15 30.66
C SER A 211 6.33 20.83 29.28
N ALA A 212 6.85 21.55 28.30
CA ALA A 212 6.66 21.36 26.85
C ALA A 212 7.33 20.06 26.33
N MET A 213 7.41 19.02 27.17
CA MET A 213 7.95 17.72 26.80
C MET A 213 6.83 16.89 26.15
N PRO A 214 7.00 16.39 24.92
CA PRO A 214 5.97 15.61 24.26
C PRO A 214 5.59 14.39 25.10
N GLU A 215 4.28 14.23 25.34
CA GLU A 215 3.71 13.12 26.13
C GLU A 215 4.25 11.78 25.62
N GLN A 216 4.98 11.05 26.47
CA GLN A 216 5.69 9.84 26.07
C GLN A 216 4.71 8.78 25.55
N MET A 217 4.94 8.32 24.32
CA MET A 217 4.15 7.26 23.71
C MET A 217 4.83 5.89 23.93
N LYS A 218 4.03 4.84 24.12
CA LYS A 218 4.51 3.45 24.25
C LYS A 218 3.76 2.51 23.30
N PHE A 219 4.42 1.44 22.89
CA PHE A 219 3.76 0.39 22.10
C PHE A 219 3.04 -0.61 23.02
N GLN A 220 1.74 -0.74 22.82
CA GLN A 220 0.98 -1.88 23.32
C GLN A 220 1.00 -3.00 22.28
N TRP A 221 1.43 -4.19 22.68
CA TRP A 221 1.62 -5.32 21.76
C TRP A 221 0.42 -6.27 21.73
N ILE A 222 -0.02 -6.66 20.52
CA ILE A 222 -0.99 -7.73 20.28
C ILE A 222 -0.28 -8.87 19.54
N ARG A 223 -0.44 -10.11 20.02
CA ARG A 223 0.13 -11.28 19.34
C ARG A 223 -0.61 -11.58 18.03
N VAL A 224 0.14 -12.01 17.03
CA VAL A 224 -0.40 -12.54 15.77
C VAL A 224 -0.91 -13.97 15.99
N LYS A 225 -2.04 -14.30 15.36
CA LYS A 225 -2.67 -15.64 15.36
C LYS A 225 -2.14 -16.50 14.23
N ARG A 226 -2.05 -15.91 13.03
CA ARG A 226 -1.46 -16.53 11.84
C ARG A 226 -1.01 -15.48 10.82
N THR A 227 -0.14 -15.86 9.92
CA THR A 227 0.33 -15.03 8.80
C THR A 227 0.08 -15.74 7.48
N HIS A 228 -0.17 -14.98 6.41
CA HIS A 228 -0.28 -15.47 5.05
C HIS A 228 0.81 -14.84 4.18
N VAL A 229 1.56 -15.69 3.47
CA VAL A 229 2.66 -15.29 2.56
C VAL A 229 2.47 -15.95 1.20
N PRO A 230 2.37 -15.19 0.10
CA PRO A 230 2.28 -15.75 -1.24
C PRO A 230 3.49 -16.61 -1.59
N LYS A 231 3.26 -17.69 -2.32
CA LYS A 231 4.32 -18.53 -2.89
C LYS A 231 5.12 -17.80 -3.95
N GLY A 232 4.58 -16.75 -4.59
CA GLY A 232 5.35 -15.88 -5.47
C GLY A 232 6.57 -15.27 -4.77
N TRP A 233 6.44 -14.92 -3.48
CA TRP A 233 7.57 -14.47 -2.66
C TRP A 233 8.51 -15.64 -2.34
N ILE A 234 7.97 -16.75 -1.85
CA ILE A 234 8.75 -17.91 -1.38
C ILE A 234 9.56 -18.55 -2.52
N LYS A 235 8.94 -18.70 -3.71
CA LYS A 235 9.62 -19.21 -4.90
C LYS A 235 10.49 -18.16 -5.58
N GLY A 236 10.20 -16.88 -5.32
CA GLY A 236 10.83 -15.74 -5.96
C GLY A 236 12.29 -15.51 -5.55
N ASN A 237 12.82 -16.15 -4.52
CA ASN A 237 14.24 -15.95 -4.19
C ASN A 237 15.23 -16.39 -5.29
N ALA A 238 14.78 -17.15 -6.28
CA ALA A 238 15.58 -17.50 -7.45
C ALA A 238 15.56 -16.41 -8.55
N ASN A 239 14.53 -15.58 -8.62
CA ASN A 239 14.24 -14.68 -9.75
C ASN A 239 13.68 -13.33 -9.24
N ASP A 240 14.00 -12.20 -9.89
CA ASP A 240 13.49 -10.86 -9.51
C ASP A 240 11.95 -10.72 -9.36
N ILE A 241 11.18 -11.73 -9.79
CA ILE A 241 9.73 -11.94 -9.57
C ILE A 241 9.34 -11.93 -8.08
N GLY A 242 10.24 -12.29 -7.16
CA GLY A 242 9.94 -12.27 -5.73
C GLY A 242 9.38 -10.93 -5.26
N MET A 243 9.93 -9.83 -5.78
CA MET A 243 9.50 -8.47 -5.44
C MET A 243 8.04 -8.20 -5.81
N ASP A 244 7.53 -8.78 -6.90
CA ASP A 244 6.13 -8.60 -7.32
C ASP A 244 5.15 -9.15 -6.28
N TYR A 245 5.59 -10.06 -5.41
CA TYR A 245 4.79 -10.72 -4.39
C TYR A 245 5.24 -10.41 -2.96
N ASP A 246 6.01 -9.34 -2.75
CA ASP A 246 6.48 -8.92 -1.42
C ASP A 246 5.38 -8.25 -0.57
N TYR A 247 4.34 -9.02 -0.26
CA TYR A 247 3.26 -8.63 0.64
C TYR A 247 2.84 -9.82 1.51
N ALA A 248 2.40 -9.53 2.73
CA ALA A 248 1.87 -10.51 3.65
C ALA A 248 0.71 -9.93 4.47
N LEU A 249 -0.20 -10.81 4.91
CA LEU A 249 -1.29 -10.43 5.81
C LEU A 249 -1.14 -11.13 7.15
N LEU A 250 -1.26 -10.37 8.23
CA LEU A 250 -1.22 -10.87 9.60
C LEU A 250 -2.62 -10.81 10.20
N GLU A 251 -3.13 -11.95 10.69
CA GLU A 251 -4.35 -11.99 11.49
C GLU A 251 -3.99 -11.90 12.98
N LEU A 252 -4.55 -10.94 13.71
CA LEU A 252 -4.31 -10.72 15.13
C LEU A 252 -5.16 -11.65 15.99
N LYS A 253 -4.64 -12.06 17.17
CA LYS A 253 -5.39 -12.90 18.12
C LYS A 253 -6.66 -12.22 18.68
N LYS A 254 -6.72 -10.89 18.66
CA LYS A 254 -7.86 -10.11 19.17
C LYS A 254 -8.09 -8.85 18.33
N PRO A 255 -9.33 -8.32 18.26
CA PRO A 255 -9.60 -7.06 17.59
C PRO A 255 -8.78 -5.91 18.17
N HIS A 256 -8.30 -5.01 17.32
CA HIS A 256 -7.51 -3.85 17.75
C HIS A 256 -8.37 -2.63 18.16
N LYS A 257 -9.66 -2.61 17.81
CA LYS A 257 -10.63 -1.56 18.18
C LYS A 257 -10.20 -0.13 17.76
N ARG A 258 -9.64 0.04 16.56
CA ARG A 258 -9.26 1.34 15.97
C ARG A 258 -9.88 1.48 14.59
N LYS A 259 -9.88 2.69 14.03
CA LYS A 259 -10.12 2.88 12.60
C LYS A 259 -9.01 2.17 11.81
N PHE A 260 -9.37 1.58 10.68
CA PHE A 260 -8.46 0.93 9.73
C PHE A 260 -8.69 1.52 8.34
N MET A 261 -7.73 1.36 7.43
CA MET A 261 -7.82 1.84 6.05
C MET A 261 -8.18 0.69 5.11
N LYS A 262 -9.21 0.87 4.29
CA LYS A 262 -9.57 -0.15 3.30
C LYS A 262 -8.46 -0.30 2.26
N ILE A 263 -8.31 -1.50 1.72
CA ILE A 263 -7.50 -1.72 0.51
C ILE A 263 -8.31 -1.33 -0.74
N GLY A 264 -7.60 -1.03 -1.82
CA GLY A 264 -8.15 -0.75 -3.14
C GLY A 264 -7.20 -1.24 -4.22
N VAL A 265 -7.74 -1.53 -5.41
CA VAL A 265 -6.89 -1.83 -6.57
C VAL A 265 -6.13 -0.56 -6.96
N SER A 266 -4.84 -0.70 -7.22
CA SER A 266 -3.94 0.37 -7.63
C SER A 266 -4.38 0.96 -8.99
N PRO A 267 -4.75 2.25 -9.05
CA PRO A 267 -4.94 2.92 -10.34
C PRO A 267 -3.62 2.96 -11.14
N PRO A 268 -3.69 3.10 -12.47
CA PRO A 268 -2.52 3.51 -13.26
C PRO A 268 -1.91 4.80 -12.71
N ALA A 269 -0.59 4.94 -12.77
CA ALA A 269 0.16 6.09 -12.24
C ALA A 269 -0.38 7.43 -12.78
N LYS A 270 -0.78 7.46 -14.06
CA LYS A 270 -1.38 8.61 -14.74
C LYS A 270 -2.72 9.06 -14.12
N GLN A 271 -3.42 8.18 -13.40
CA GLN A 271 -4.70 8.47 -12.75
C GLN A 271 -4.55 8.81 -11.26
N LEU A 272 -3.33 8.73 -10.70
CA LEU A 272 -3.09 9.08 -9.31
C LEU A 272 -3.25 10.59 -9.10
N PRO A 273 -3.88 11.04 -7.99
CA PRO A 273 -4.04 12.46 -7.69
C PRO A 273 -2.69 13.20 -7.67
N GLY A 274 -2.46 14.05 -8.66
CA GLY A 274 -1.20 14.78 -8.83
C GLY A 274 0.02 13.87 -9.04
N GLY A 275 -0.16 12.62 -9.46
CA GLY A 275 0.92 11.64 -9.58
C GLY A 275 1.52 11.20 -8.25
N ARG A 276 0.86 11.51 -7.11
CA ARG A 276 1.44 11.36 -5.78
C ARG A 276 0.89 10.18 -4.99
N ILE A 277 1.75 9.65 -4.13
CA ILE A 277 1.43 8.63 -3.14
C ILE A 277 1.80 9.11 -1.73
N HIS A 278 1.18 8.48 -0.73
CA HIS A 278 1.41 8.80 0.68
C HIS A 278 1.65 7.51 1.48
N PHE A 279 2.53 7.57 2.48
CA PHE A 279 2.61 6.51 3.49
C PHE A 279 3.24 7.01 4.78
N SER A 280 3.04 6.24 5.85
CA SER A 280 3.64 6.48 7.16
C SER A 280 4.20 5.18 7.72
N GLY A 281 5.39 5.24 8.29
CA GLY A 281 6.08 4.09 8.85
C GLY A 281 7.04 4.43 9.99
N TYR A 282 7.59 3.38 10.59
CA TYR A 282 8.48 3.43 11.73
C TYR A 282 9.93 3.20 11.29
N ASP A 283 10.52 4.25 10.73
CA ASP A 283 11.91 4.26 10.30
C ASP A 283 12.86 4.05 11.49
N ASN A 284 13.93 3.29 11.28
CA ASN A 284 14.88 2.94 12.33
C ASN A 284 15.77 4.10 12.77
N ASP A 285 16.01 5.07 11.89
CA ASP A 285 16.77 6.28 12.21
C ASP A 285 16.00 7.24 13.14
N ARG A 286 14.69 7.02 13.31
CA ARG A 286 13.83 7.78 14.22
C ARG A 286 13.04 6.84 15.15
N PRO A 287 13.70 6.10 16.07
CA PRO A 287 13.06 5.09 16.89
C PRO A 287 11.86 5.62 17.69
N GLY A 288 10.71 4.96 17.54
CA GLY A 288 9.48 5.30 18.26
C GLY A 288 8.65 6.40 17.61
N ASN A 289 9.22 7.18 16.69
CA ASN A 289 8.49 8.19 15.94
C ASN A 289 7.79 7.55 14.74
N LEU A 290 6.54 7.96 14.50
CA LEU A 290 5.88 7.68 13.24
C LEU A 290 6.33 8.73 12.22
N VAL A 291 6.80 8.29 11.07
CA VAL A 291 7.36 9.17 10.04
C VAL A 291 6.47 9.14 8.80
N TYR A 292 5.93 10.30 8.42
CA TYR A 292 5.06 10.49 7.27
C TYR A 292 5.83 11.07 6.08
N ARG A 293 5.44 10.67 4.88
CA ARG A 293 5.95 11.23 3.63
C ARG A 293 4.96 11.11 2.48
N PHE A 294 5.23 11.86 1.44
CA PHE A 294 4.56 11.79 0.15
C PHE A 294 5.59 12.10 -0.94
N CYS A 295 5.41 11.51 -2.11
CA CYS A 295 6.27 11.74 -3.26
C CYS A 295 5.52 11.44 -4.55
N ASP A 296 6.12 11.82 -5.67
CA ASP A 296 5.62 11.49 -6.99
C ASP A 296 6.05 10.05 -7.38
N VAL A 297 5.14 9.34 -8.04
CA VAL A 297 5.45 8.10 -8.76
C VAL A 297 6.16 8.48 -10.06
N LYS A 298 7.31 7.86 -10.32
CA LYS A 298 8.13 8.13 -11.51
C LYS A 298 7.91 7.12 -12.61
N ASP A 299 7.64 5.87 -12.26
CA ASP A 299 7.31 4.81 -13.21
C ASP A 299 6.45 3.73 -12.55
N GLU A 300 5.87 2.85 -13.36
CA GLU A 300 5.14 1.67 -12.89
C GLU A 300 5.34 0.47 -13.81
N THR A 301 5.33 -0.72 -13.23
CA THR A 301 5.08 -1.99 -13.93
C THR A 301 3.68 -2.49 -13.57
N TYR A 302 3.25 -3.63 -14.10
CA TYR A 302 1.97 -4.22 -13.68
C TYR A 302 1.92 -4.45 -12.16
N ASP A 303 3.03 -4.88 -11.55
CA ASP A 303 3.09 -5.29 -10.15
C ASP A 303 3.77 -4.29 -9.20
N LEU A 304 4.50 -3.28 -9.70
CA LEU A 304 5.33 -2.39 -8.89
C LEU A 304 5.11 -0.90 -9.23
N LEU A 305 5.17 -0.04 -8.20
CA LEU A 305 5.29 1.42 -8.33
C LEU A 305 6.72 1.82 -8.01
N TYR A 306 7.34 2.56 -8.92
CA TYR A 306 8.66 3.16 -8.75
C TYR A 306 8.49 4.61 -8.35
N GLN A 307 9.03 4.97 -7.20
CA GLN A 307 8.74 6.23 -6.54
C GLN A 307 9.98 6.77 -5.86
N GLN A 308 9.96 8.08 -5.63
CA GLN A 308 11.06 8.82 -5.03
C GLN A 308 10.70 9.39 -3.66
N CYS A 309 10.13 8.57 -2.79
CA CYS A 309 9.86 8.90 -1.40
C CYS A 309 11.07 8.53 -0.56
N ASP A 310 11.50 9.43 0.29
CA ASP A 310 12.58 9.17 1.25
C ASP A 310 12.17 8.05 2.22
N ALA A 311 13.04 7.07 2.39
CA ALA A 311 12.79 5.96 3.29
C ALA A 311 14.09 5.49 3.94
N GLN A 312 13.92 4.90 5.12
CA GLN A 312 14.99 4.26 5.87
C GLN A 312 14.52 2.87 6.28
N PRO A 313 15.45 1.94 6.59
CA PRO A 313 15.10 0.62 7.10
C PRO A 313 14.06 0.69 8.22
N GLY A 314 13.08 -0.22 8.21
CA GLY A 314 11.92 -0.20 9.12
C GLY A 314 10.65 0.39 8.51
N ALA A 315 10.76 1.21 7.46
CA ALA A 315 9.61 1.66 6.67
C ALA A 315 8.93 0.53 5.87
N SER A 316 9.64 -0.58 5.62
CA SER A 316 9.14 -1.79 4.97
C SER A 316 7.79 -2.26 5.54
N GLY A 317 6.86 -2.58 4.64
CA GLY A 317 5.49 -2.96 4.95
C GLY A 317 4.52 -1.80 5.21
N SER A 318 4.96 -0.55 5.07
CA SER A 318 4.07 0.62 5.11
C SER A 318 3.02 0.55 4.00
N GLY A 319 1.76 0.79 4.34
CA GLY A 319 0.67 0.85 3.36
C GLY A 319 0.75 2.15 2.57
N VAL A 320 0.94 2.03 1.26
CA VAL A 320 0.94 3.15 0.31
C VAL A 320 -0.50 3.47 -0.07
N TYR A 321 -0.93 4.70 0.14
CA TYR A 321 -2.31 5.12 -0.05
C TYR A 321 -2.48 6.39 -0.86
N VAL A 322 -3.67 6.53 -1.43
CA VAL A 322 -4.13 7.75 -2.09
C VAL A 322 -5.52 8.12 -1.60
N ARG A 323 -5.91 9.38 -1.80
CA ARG A 323 -7.24 9.90 -1.47
C ARG A 323 -7.96 10.28 -2.76
N MET A 324 -9.03 9.56 -3.09
CA MET A 324 -9.82 9.81 -4.30
C MET A 324 -11.31 9.89 -3.97
N TRP A 325 -12.07 10.50 -4.88
CA TRP A 325 -13.51 10.69 -4.74
C TRP A 325 -14.27 9.39 -5.06
N LYS A 326 -15.11 8.93 -4.12
CA LYS A 326 -16.02 7.81 -4.35
C LYS A 326 -17.38 8.34 -4.78
N ARG A 327 -17.68 8.25 -6.08
CA ARG A 327 -18.91 8.80 -6.70
C ARG A 327 -20.20 8.33 -6.01
N GLN A 328 -20.33 7.02 -5.77
CA GLN A 328 -21.52 6.42 -5.15
C GLN A 328 -21.82 6.97 -3.74
N GLN A 329 -20.80 7.38 -2.99
CA GLN A 329 -20.95 7.84 -1.60
C GLN A 329 -20.73 9.34 -1.44
N GLN A 330 -20.51 10.06 -2.54
CA GLN A 330 -20.22 11.50 -2.56
C GLN A 330 -19.21 11.93 -1.48
N LYS A 331 -18.15 11.14 -1.29
CA LYS A 331 -17.14 11.39 -0.26
C LYS A 331 -15.74 11.07 -0.74
N TRP A 332 -14.76 11.74 -0.14
CA TRP A 332 -13.36 11.39 -0.28
C TRP A 332 -13.03 10.16 0.56
N GLU A 333 -12.44 9.14 -0.06
CA GLU A 333 -12.02 7.92 0.62
C GLU A 333 -10.52 7.69 0.38
N ARG A 334 -9.80 7.35 1.46
CA ARG A 334 -8.42 6.87 1.37
C ARG A 334 -8.44 5.35 1.31
N LYS A 335 -7.70 4.78 0.37
CA LYS A 335 -7.46 3.33 0.31
C LYS A 335 -5.97 3.04 0.15
N ILE A 336 -5.52 1.94 0.75
CA ILE A 336 -4.20 1.37 0.48
C ILE A 336 -4.21 0.79 -0.94
N ILE A 337 -3.29 1.24 -1.78
CA ILE A 337 -3.13 0.80 -3.18
C ILE A 337 -1.81 0.04 -3.41
N GLY A 338 -0.95 -0.01 -2.40
CA GLY A 338 0.32 -0.72 -2.47
C GLY A 338 0.98 -0.92 -1.11
N ILE A 339 2.07 -1.68 -1.10
CA ILE A 339 2.87 -1.98 0.09
C ILE A 339 4.30 -1.55 -0.19
N PHE A 340 4.84 -0.64 0.62
CA PHE A 340 6.24 -0.24 0.52
C PHE A 340 7.13 -1.46 0.83
N SER A 341 7.98 -1.85 -0.11
CA SER A 341 8.80 -3.06 -0.03
C SER A 341 10.25 -2.70 0.29
N GLY A 342 10.86 -1.82 -0.49
CA GLY A 342 12.28 -1.52 -0.32
C GLY A 342 12.82 -0.68 -1.46
N HIS A 343 14.08 -0.93 -1.79
CA HIS A 343 14.86 -0.13 -2.71
C HIS A 343 15.23 -0.97 -3.93
N GLN A 344 15.32 -0.36 -5.10
CA GLN A 344 15.74 -1.05 -6.31
C GLN A 344 16.76 -0.20 -7.04
N TRP A 345 17.92 -0.80 -7.27
CA TRP A 345 18.99 -0.23 -8.06
C TRP A 345 18.75 -0.63 -9.51
N VAL A 346 18.65 0.35 -10.40
CA VAL A 346 18.41 0.10 -11.81
C VAL A 346 19.53 0.73 -12.60
N ASP A 347 20.29 -0.07 -13.35
CA ASP A 347 21.21 0.49 -14.32
C ASP A 347 20.44 0.81 -15.61
N MET A 348 20.18 2.10 -15.83
CA MET A 348 19.56 2.58 -17.06
C MET A 348 20.62 3.27 -17.91
N ASN A 349 21.09 2.58 -18.96
CA ASN A 349 22.08 3.08 -19.91
C ASN A 349 23.39 3.58 -19.24
N GLY A 350 23.91 2.84 -18.26
CA GLY A 350 25.14 3.17 -17.53
C GLY A 350 24.95 4.24 -16.44
N SER A 351 23.71 4.56 -16.09
CA SER A 351 23.37 5.48 -14.99
C SER A 351 22.47 4.77 -13.97
N PRO A 352 22.96 4.49 -12.76
CA PRO A 352 22.14 3.92 -11.71
C PRO A 352 21.04 4.90 -11.31
N GLN A 353 19.78 4.52 -11.51
CA GLN A 353 18.60 5.15 -10.95
C GLN A 353 18.18 4.39 -9.70
N ASP A 354 18.03 5.13 -8.60
CA ASP A 354 17.62 4.60 -7.32
C ASP A 354 16.13 4.90 -7.13
N PHE A 355 15.33 3.85 -7.07
CA PHE A 355 13.91 3.95 -6.82
C PHE A 355 13.59 3.21 -5.55
N ASN A 356 12.79 3.83 -4.70
CA ASN A 356 12.03 3.05 -3.75
C ASN A 356 10.82 2.43 -4.46
N VAL A 357 10.47 1.23 -4.03
CA VAL A 357 9.50 0.37 -4.70
C VAL A 357 8.36 0.04 -3.75
N ALA A 358 7.13 0.11 -4.29
CA ALA A 358 5.96 -0.41 -3.63
C ALA A 358 5.27 -1.47 -4.48
N VAL A 359 4.90 -2.59 -3.87
CA VAL A 359 4.11 -3.63 -4.53
C VAL A 359 2.70 -3.10 -4.75
N ARG A 360 2.25 -3.04 -6.01
CA ARG A 360 0.89 -2.67 -6.40
C ARG A 360 -0.09 -3.73 -5.95
N ILE A 361 -1.22 -3.28 -5.44
CA ILE A 361 -2.40 -4.14 -5.26
C ILE A 361 -3.11 -4.23 -6.61
N THR A 362 -2.75 -5.24 -7.41
CA THR A 362 -3.41 -5.59 -8.67
C THR A 362 -4.77 -6.26 -8.40
N PRO A 363 -5.67 -6.42 -9.39
CA PRO A 363 -6.95 -7.11 -9.19
C PRO A 363 -6.83 -8.51 -8.57
N LEU A 364 -5.83 -9.30 -8.98
CA LEU A 364 -5.56 -10.63 -8.43
C LEU A 364 -5.10 -10.57 -6.96
N LYS A 365 -4.16 -9.68 -6.65
CA LYS A 365 -3.68 -9.47 -5.28
C LYS A 365 -4.80 -8.94 -4.38
N TYR A 366 -5.63 -8.02 -4.88
CA TYR A 366 -6.81 -7.54 -4.17
C TYR A 366 -7.73 -8.70 -3.79
N ALA A 367 -8.09 -9.55 -4.76
CA ALA A 367 -8.98 -10.67 -4.54
C ALA A 367 -8.44 -11.62 -3.46
N GLN A 368 -7.14 -11.95 -3.52
CA GLN A 368 -6.49 -12.80 -2.54
C GLN A 368 -6.46 -12.16 -1.13
N ILE A 369 -6.00 -10.91 -1.01
CA ILE A 369 -5.92 -10.21 0.28
C ILE A 369 -7.32 -10.03 0.87
N CYS A 370 -8.31 -9.66 0.05
CA CYS A 370 -9.70 -9.53 0.49
C CYS A 370 -10.24 -10.86 1.01
N TYR A 371 -9.99 -11.97 0.30
CA TYR A 371 -10.38 -13.30 0.76
C TYR A 371 -9.76 -13.62 2.12
N TRP A 372 -8.47 -13.34 2.34
CA TRP A 372 -7.84 -13.54 3.65
C TRP A 372 -8.47 -12.69 4.76
N ILE A 373 -8.95 -11.48 4.44
CA ILE A 373 -9.62 -10.58 5.40
C ILE A 373 -11.05 -11.05 5.72
N LYS A 374 -11.80 -11.47 4.71
CA LYS A 374 -13.25 -11.72 4.78
C LYS A 374 -13.61 -13.17 5.03
N GLY A 375 -12.74 -14.10 4.63
CA GLY A 375 -13.00 -15.54 4.63
C GLY A 375 -14.01 -16.00 3.58
N ASN A 376 -14.48 -15.11 2.71
CA ASN A 376 -15.42 -15.42 1.63
C ASN A 376 -15.17 -14.49 0.42
N TYR A 377 -15.52 -14.94 -0.78
CA TYR A 377 -15.30 -14.17 -2.01
C TYR A 377 -16.46 -13.23 -2.39
N LEU A 378 -17.67 -13.45 -1.84
CA LEU A 378 -18.86 -12.66 -2.16
C LEU A 378 -18.65 -11.19 -1.76
N ASP A 379 -17.96 -10.97 -0.65
CA ASP A 379 -17.61 -9.65 -0.13
C ASP A 379 -16.42 -8.98 -0.87
N CYS A 380 -15.85 -9.64 -1.87
CA CYS A 380 -14.63 -9.22 -2.58
C CYS A 380 -14.86 -8.88 -4.06
N ARG A 381 -16.12 -8.65 -4.45
CA ARG A 381 -16.51 -8.42 -5.85
C ARG A 381 -16.22 -7.01 -6.38
N GLU A 382 -15.98 -6.03 -5.51
CA GLU A 382 -15.70 -4.64 -5.88
C GLU A 382 -14.44 -4.08 -5.21
N GLY A 383 -13.52 -3.55 -6.02
CA GLY A 383 -12.18 -3.07 -5.66
C GLY A 383 -12.09 -1.64 -5.13
#